data_AF-A0AAJ2C2X5-F1
#
_entry.id   AF-A0AAJ2C2X5-F1
#
_cell.length_a   1.000
_cell.length_b   1.000
_cell.length_c   1.000
_cell.angle_alpha   90.00
_cell.angle_beta   90.00
_cell.angle_gamma   90.00
#
_symmetry.space_group_name_H-M   'P 1'
#
loop_
_entity.id
_entity.type
_entity.pdbx_description
1 polymer ?
#
loop_
_entity_poly.entity_id
_entity_poly.type
_entity_poly.pdbx_seq_one_letter_code
_entity_poly.pdbx_strand_id
1 'polypeptide(L)'
;METYKATLKHDKGTVTLTVVSLSGKQGAIQQIITAEGCPESAIADIVQIDNNTIQQDMKAKTIDEAKNLAKTKSLEKQYRDEAIYIIYCNRTKYFYVDTNSLIRLWEQLLGYYENGVYTAEKSHS
;
A
#
# COMPACT_ATOMS: atom_id res chain seq x y z
N MET A 1 -6.33 4.60 11.99
CA MET A 1 -5.34 3.53 11.77
C MET A 1 -4.10 4.20 11.20
N GLU A 2 -3.02 4.17 11.96
CA GLU A 2 -1.78 4.89 11.67
C GLU A 2 -0.65 3.87 11.61
N THR A 3 0.32 4.04 10.71
CA THR A 3 1.51 3.18 10.69
C THR A 3 2.68 3.94 11.27
N TYR A 4 3.51 3.20 11.99
CA TYR A 4 4.73 3.67 12.59
C TYR A 4 5.89 2.82 12.11
N LYS A 5 7.01 3.46 11.82
CA LYS A 5 8.28 2.80 11.61
C LYS A 5 9.11 2.98 12.87
N ALA A 6 9.48 1.88 13.51
CA ALA A 6 10.22 1.86 14.76
C ALA A 6 11.59 1.22 14.56
N THR A 7 12.60 1.80 15.19
CA THR A 7 13.97 1.29 15.21
C THR A 7 14.27 0.79 16.61
N LEU A 8 14.58 -0.49 16.75
CA LEU A 8 14.96 -1.10 18.02
C LEU A 8 16.45 -1.38 18.04
N LYS A 9 17.08 -1.16 19.19
CA LYS A 9 18.46 -1.55 19.46
C LYS A 9 18.48 -2.75 20.40
N HIS A 10 19.03 -3.85 19.91
CA HIS A 10 19.36 -5.02 20.71
C HIS A 10 20.89 -5.13 20.82
N ASP A 11 21.36 -5.92 21.79
CA ASP A 11 22.79 -6.15 22.02
C ASP A 11 23.53 -6.69 20.78
N LYS A 12 22.80 -7.33 19.86
CA LYS A 12 23.34 -7.94 18.63
C LYS A 12 23.17 -7.07 17.38
N GLY A 13 22.51 -5.92 17.47
CA GLY A 13 22.28 -5.06 16.31
C GLY A 13 21.01 -4.24 16.39
N THR A 14 20.77 -3.48 15.32
CA THR A 14 19.59 -2.63 15.18
C THR A 14 18.60 -3.30 14.24
N VAL A 15 17.33 -3.38 14.64
CA VAL A 15 16.22 -3.87 13.81
C VAL A 15 15.24 -2.74 13.53
N THR A 16 14.63 -2.75 12.35
CA THR A 16 13.61 -1.77 11.97
C THR A 16 12.31 -2.49 11.66
N LEU A 17 11.23 -2.07 12.30
CA LEU A 17 9.93 -2.70 12.24
C LEU A 17 8.88 -1.69 11.78
N THR A 18 7.85 -2.20 11.09
CA THR A 18 6.68 -1.41 10.68
C THR A 18 5.47 -1.93 11.43
N VAL A 19 4.78 -1.06 12.17
CA VAL A 19 3.63 -1.42 13.00
C VAL A 19 2.42 -0.56 12.66
N VAL A 20 1.28 -1.22 12.51
CA VAL A 20 -0.02 -0.56 12.32
C VAL A 20 -0.71 -0.45 13.67
N SER A 21 -1.09 0.76 14.08
CA SER A 21 -1.77 1.04 15.33
C SER A 21 -3.17 1.61 15.11
N LEU A 22 -4.11 1.13 15.92
CA LEU A 22 -5.48 1.65 15.99
C LEU A 22 -5.64 2.72 17.07
N SER A 23 -4.68 2.86 17.98
CA SER A 23 -4.70 3.78 19.14
C SER A 23 -3.49 4.71 19.16
N GLY A 24 -2.95 5.03 17.99
CA GLY A 24 -1.81 5.93 17.82
C GLY A 24 -0.49 5.38 18.36
N LYS A 25 0.46 6.29 18.61
CA LYS A 25 1.86 5.95 18.95
C LYS A 25 1.99 5.01 20.15
N GLN A 26 1.22 5.23 21.22
CA GLN A 26 1.24 4.38 22.42
C GLN A 26 0.75 2.96 22.11
N GLY A 27 -0.28 2.81 21.27
CA GLY A 27 -0.71 1.51 20.78
C GLY A 27 0.34 0.80 19.92
N ALA A 28 1.16 1.54 19.18
CA ALA A 28 2.25 0.97 18.39
C ALA A 28 3.36 0.44 19.30
N ILE A 29 3.75 1.23 20.31
CA ILE A 29 4.77 0.85 21.31
C ILE A 29 4.37 -0.43 22.03
N GLN A 30 3.12 -0.52 22.51
CA GLN A 30 2.63 -1.70 23.22
C GLN A 30 2.70 -2.97 22.35
N GLN A 31 2.35 -2.86 21.06
CA GLN A 31 2.44 -3.97 20.12
C GLN A 31 3.89 -4.42 19.90
N ILE A 32 4.82 -3.47 19.74
CA ILE A 32 6.26 -3.77 19.55
C ILE A 32 6.81 -4.50 20.77
N ILE A 33 6.56 -3.98 21.97
CA ILE A 33 7.03 -4.59 23.23
C ILE A 33 6.48 -6.01 23.39
N THR A 34 5.21 -6.20 23.06
CA THR A 34 4.55 -7.51 23.17
C THR A 34 5.08 -8.51 22.15
N ALA A 35 5.36 -8.08 20.92
CA ALA A 35 5.83 -8.95 19.85
C ALA A 35 7.32 -9.32 19.99
N GLU A 36 8.17 -8.34 20.31
CA GLU A 36 9.62 -8.51 20.39
C GLU A 36 10.10 -8.96 21.78
N GLY A 37 9.21 -8.93 22.79
CA GLY A 37 9.56 -9.24 24.18
C GLY A 37 10.59 -8.29 24.77
N CYS A 38 10.67 -7.06 24.27
CA CYS A 38 11.70 -6.08 24.62
C CYS A 38 11.10 -4.88 25.35
N PRO A 39 11.83 -4.27 26.30
CA PRO A 39 11.34 -3.09 27.02
C PRO A 39 11.23 -1.88 26.09
N GLU A 40 10.40 -0.89 26.45
CA GLU A 40 10.24 0.36 25.68
C GLU A 40 11.56 1.07 25.43
N SER A 41 12.50 1.01 26.38
CA SER A 41 13.85 1.59 26.27
C SER A 41 14.68 1.01 25.12
N ALA A 42 14.31 -0.16 24.58
CA ALA A 42 14.95 -0.73 23.40
C ALA A 42 14.53 -0.02 22.10
N ILE A 43 13.41 0.70 22.10
CA ILE A 43 12.93 1.47 20.95
C ILE A 43 13.75 2.78 20.88
N ALA A 44 14.72 2.81 19.98
CA ALA A 44 15.62 3.94 19.78
C ALA A 44 14.94 5.09 19.03
N ASP A 45 14.03 4.78 18.10
CA ASP A 45 13.26 5.78 17.36
C ASP A 45 11.91 5.21 16.93
N ILE A 46 10.91 6.07 16.83
CA ILE A 46 9.59 5.70 16.31
C ILE A 46 8.93 6.91 15.66
N VAL A 47 8.76 6.82 14.34
CA VAL A 47 8.16 7.86 13.51
C VAL A 47 6.84 7.38 12.93
N GLN A 48 5.84 8.24 12.96
CA GLN A 48 4.61 8.01 12.22
C GLN A 48 4.93 8.13 10.73
N ILE A 49 4.55 7.12 9.97
CA ILE A 49 4.60 7.19 8.52
C ILE A 49 3.18 7.37 8.01
N ASP A 50 3.03 8.38 7.15
CA ASP A 50 1.78 8.62 6.44
C ASP A 50 1.52 7.42 5.50
N ASN A 51 0.72 6.46 5.99
CA ASN A 51 0.08 5.45 5.14
C ASN A 51 -0.72 6.09 4.00
N ASN A 52 -1.11 7.34 4.21
CA ASN A 52 -1.83 8.12 3.23
C ASN A 52 -1.00 8.29 1.95
N THR A 53 0.34 8.36 2.00
CA THR A 53 1.12 8.47 0.77
C THR A 53 1.06 7.17 -0.03
N ILE A 54 1.20 6.00 0.61
CA ILE A 54 1.22 4.70 -0.09
C ILE A 54 -0.20 4.24 -0.51
N GLN A 55 -1.25 4.53 0.28
CA GLN A 55 -2.64 4.17 -0.05
C GLN A 55 -3.44 5.29 -0.75
N GLN A 56 -2.98 6.55 -0.77
CA GLN A 56 -3.48 7.55 -1.73
C GLN A 56 -2.77 7.45 -3.07
N ASP A 57 -1.48 7.05 -3.13
CA ASP A 57 -0.75 6.91 -4.39
C ASP A 57 -1.30 5.83 -5.31
N MET A 58 -2.18 4.95 -4.83
CA MET A 58 -2.76 3.86 -5.62
C MET A 58 -4.27 3.98 -5.77
N LYS A 59 -4.82 5.18 -5.59
CA LYS A 59 -6.24 5.43 -5.87
C LYS A 59 -6.49 6.79 -6.50
N ALA A 60 -7.47 6.82 -7.39
CA ALA A 60 -7.86 7.99 -8.16
C ALA A 60 -9.37 8.23 -8.06
N LYS A 61 -9.78 9.50 -8.20
CA LYS A 61 -11.21 9.86 -8.22
C LYS A 61 -11.79 9.72 -9.62
N THR A 62 -10.96 9.89 -10.64
CA THR A 62 -11.35 9.80 -12.05
C THR A 62 -10.62 8.66 -12.75
N ILE A 63 -11.20 8.18 -13.85
CA ILE A 63 -10.58 7.13 -14.67
C ILE A 63 -9.30 7.62 -15.35
N ASP A 64 -9.21 8.91 -15.71
CA ASP A 64 -8.04 9.49 -16.38
C ASP A 64 -6.84 9.58 -15.42
N GLU A 65 -7.08 10.01 -14.18
CA GLU A 65 -6.08 9.95 -13.11
C GLU A 65 -5.60 8.50 -12.89
N ALA A 66 -6.53 7.54 -12.84
CA ALA A 66 -6.19 6.13 -12.65
C ALA A 66 -5.31 5.58 -13.78
N LYS A 67 -5.63 5.93 -15.04
CA LYS A 67 -4.84 5.55 -16.21
C LYS A 67 -3.45 6.17 -16.21
N ASN A 68 -3.35 7.46 -15.90
CA ASN A 68 -2.05 8.14 -15.82
C ASN A 68 -1.15 7.53 -14.73
N LEU A 69 -1.76 7.24 -13.58
CA LEU A 69 -1.10 6.60 -12.46
C LEU A 69 -0.62 5.18 -12.81
N ALA A 70 -1.50 4.33 -13.32
CA ALA A 70 -1.16 2.96 -13.72
C ALA A 70 -0.09 2.92 -14.80
N LYS A 71 -0.15 3.82 -15.78
CA LYS A 71 0.86 3.96 -16.82
C LYS A 71 2.22 4.32 -16.23
N THR A 72 2.28 5.36 -15.39
CA THR A 72 3.52 5.79 -14.73
C THR A 72 4.14 4.64 -13.95
N LYS A 73 3.32 3.89 -13.20
CA LYS A 73 3.76 2.73 -12.42
C LYS A 73 4.29 1.60 -13.30
N SER A 74 3.60 1.26 -14.39
CA SER A 74 4.06 0.23 -15.32
C SER A 74 5.41 0.53 -16.00
N LEU A 75 5.90 1.77 -15.91
CA LEU A 75 7.21 2.19 -16.44
C LEU A 75 8.32 2.18 -15.37
N GLU A 76 7.96 2.05 -14.08
CA GLU A 76 8.94 1.97 -13.00
C GLU A 76 9.68 0.63 -13.05
N LYS A 77 11.00 0.63 -12.82
CA LYS A 77 11.84 -0.57 -12.90
C LYS A 77 11.37 -1.72 -12.01
N GLN A 78 10.69 -1.40 -10.91
CA GLN A 78 10.21 -2.36 -9.92
C GLN A 78 8.97 -3.15 -10.39
N TYR A 79 8.23 -2.64 -11.38
CA TYR A 79 7.03 -3.27 -11.94
C TYR A 79 7.21 -3.65 -13.41
N ARG A 80 8.47 -3.79 -13.84
CA ARG A 80 8.80 -4.17 -15.21
C ARG A 80 8.24 -5.55 -15.49
N ASP A 81 7.56 -5.70 -16.63
CA ASP A 81 6.90 -6.95 -17.04
C ASP A 81 5.79 -7.42 -16.08
N GLU A 82 5.34 -6.55 -15.15
CA GLU A 82 4.17 -6.77 -14.31
C GLU A 82 2.97 -5.99 -14.84
N ALA A 83 1.79 -6.58 -14.75
CA ALA A 83 0.53 -5.93 -15.09
C ALA A 83 0.04 -5.06 -13.92
N ILE A 84 -0.23 -3.80 -14.23
CA ILE A 84 -0.79 -2.81 -13.30
C ILE A 84 -2.26 -2.61 -13.62
N TYR A 85 -3.13 -3.21 -12.81
CA TYR A 85 -4.57 -3.26 -12.99
C TYR A 85 -5.26 -1.99 -12.49
N ILE A 86 -6.32 -1.59 -13.19
CA ILE A 86 -7.21 -0.49 -12.82
C ILE A 86 -8.55 -1.08 -12.41
N ILE A 87 -8.90 -0.93 -11.13
CA ILE A 87 -10.06 -1.57 -10.51
C ILE A 87 -11.00 -0.47 -9.98
N TYR A 88 -12.23 -0.43 -10.46
CA TYR A 88 -13.25 0.48 -9.94
C TYR A 88 -14.03 -0.18 -8.80
N CYS A 89 -14.15 0.50 -7.66
CA CYS A 89 -14.93 0.01 -6.52
C CYS A 89 -16.26 0.75 -6.39
N ASN A 90 -17.37 0.01 -6.52
CA ASN A 90 -18.72 0.58 -6.41
C ASN A 90 -19.07 1.11 -5.02
N ARG A 91 -18.41 0.60 -3.97
CA ARG A 91 -18.67 1.00 -2.57
C ARG A 91 -18.06 2.35 -2.24
N THR A 92 -16.81 2.57 -2.67
CA THR A 92 -16.07 3.79 -2.35
C THR A 92 -16.16 4.83 -3.45
N LYS A 93 -16.59 4.45 -4.66
CA LYS A 93 -16.59 5.31 -5.87
C LYS A 93 -15.20 5.83 -6.23
N TYR A 94 -14.17 5.00 -6.01
CA TYR A 94 -12.77 5.28 -6.36
C TYR A 94 -12.27 4.23 -7.35
N PHE A 95 -11.25 4.62 -8.11
CA PHE A 95 -10.43 3.73 -8.92
C PHE A 95 -9.18 3.37 -8.13
N TYR A 96 -8.84 2.10 -8.06
CA TYR A 96 -7.64 1.58 -7.42
C TYR A 96 -6.67 1.09 -8.50
N VAL A 97 -5.37 1.24 -8.24
CA VAL A 97 -4.27 0.77 -9.07
C VAL A 97 -3.51 -0.31 -8.29
N ASP A 98 -3.42 -1.52 -8.82
CA ASP A 98 -2.86 -2.66 -8.08
C ASP A 98 -2.10 -3.59 -9.04
N THR A 99 -1.10 -4.33 -8.54
CA THR A 99 -0.44 -5.41 -9.29
C THR A 99 -1.23 -6.71 -9.22
N ASN A 100 -2.27 -6.78 -8.39
CA ASN A 100 -3.16 -7.92 -8.26
C ASN A 100 -4.52 -7.67 -8.95
N SER A 101 -4.95 -8.59 -9.81
CA SER A 101 -6.24 -8.55 -10.50
C SER A 101 -7.40 -9.17 -9.71
N LEU A 102 -7.17 -9.62 -8.47
CA LEU A 102 -8.21 -10.21 -7.63
C LEU A 102 -9.26 -9.15 -7.28
N ILE A 103 -10.40 -9.24 -7.95
CA ILE A 103 -11.54 -8.36 -7.75
C ILE A 103 -12.57 -8.98 -6.79
N ARG A 104 -13.13 -8.15 -5.92
CA ARG A 104 -14.26 -8.50 -5.04
C ARG A 104 -15.59 -8.28 -5.75
N LEU A 105 -16.68 -8.76 -5.15
CA LEU A 105 -18.04 -8.70 -5.73
C LEU A 105 -18.50 -7.28 -6.15
N TRP A 106 -18.02 -6.25 -5.46
CA TRP A 106 -18.37 -4.84 -5.70
C TRP A 106 -17.32 -4.09 -6.54
N GLU A 107 -16.34 -4.81 -7.08
CA GLU A 107 -15.26 -4.25 -7.88
C GLU A 107 -15.43 -4.64 -9.35
N GLN A 108 -15.00 -3.75 -10.23
CA GLN A 108 -15.00 -3.96 -11.67
C GLN A 108 -13.60 -3.70 -12.21
N LEU A 109 -13.00 -4.71 -12.83
CA LEU A 109 -11.75 -4.56 -13.56
C LEU A 109 -12.02 -3.79 -14.86
N LEU A 110 -11.26 -2.73 -15.10
CA LEU A 110 -11.41 -1.90 -16.31
C LEU A 110 -10.36 -2.22 -17.38
N GLY A 111 -9.21 -2.71 -16.95
CA GLY A 111 -8.06 -3.00 -17.79
C GLY A 111 -6.78 -2.87 -17.00
N TYR A 112 -5.65 -2.95 -17.69
CA TYR A 112 -4.33 -2.90 -17.08
C TYR A 112 -3.29 -2.27 -17.99
N TYR A 113 -2.18 -1.85 -17.40
CA TYR A 113 -0.97 -1.41 -18.10
C TYR A 113 0.15 -2.40 -17.89
N GLU A 114 0.88 -2.74 -18.95
CA GLU A 114 2.11 -3.51 -18.89
C GLU A 114 3.17 -2.77 -19.69
N ASN A 115 4.30 -2.42 -19.06
CA ASN A 115 5.39 -1.69 -19.71
C ASN A 115 4.92 -0.42 -20.47
N GLY A 116 3.91 0.28 -19.96
CA GLY A 116 3.32 1.48 -20.56
C GLY A 116 2.23 1.24 -21.62
N VAL A 117 1.95 -0.01 -21.99
CA VAL A 117 0.92 -0.40 -22.97
C VAL A 117 -0.39 -0.71 -22.25
N TYR A 118 -1.49 -0.09 -22.69
CA TYR A 118 -2.82 -0.32 -22.11
C TYR A 118 -3.55 -1.48 -22.78
N THR A 119 -4.10 -2.37 -21.97
CA THR A 119 -5.02 -3.43 -22.40
C THR A 119 -6.36 -3.24 -21.68
N ALA A 120 -7.44 -3.08 -22.44
CA ALA A 120 -8.78 -2.99 -21.88
C ALA A 120 -9.30 -4.38 -21.47
N GLU A 121 -10.00 -4.45 -20.34
CA GLU A 121 -10.69 -5.68 -19.96
C GLU A 121 -11.85 -5.92 -20.93
N LYS A 122 -11.98 -7.15 -21.42
CA LYS A 122 -13.09 -7.50 -22.32
C LYS A 122 -14.37 -7.53 -21.50
N SER A 123 -15.33 -6.67 -21.85
CA SER A 123 -16.69 -6.82 -21.35
C SER A 123 -17.19 -8.22 -21.71
N HIS A 124 -17.40 -9.06 -20.70
CA HIS A 124 -18.15 -10.29 -20.89
C HIS A 124 -19.61 -9.88 -21.14
N SER A 125 -19.97 -9.80 -22.42
CA SER A 125 -21.35 -9.66 -22.90
C SER A 125 -22.20 -10.87 -22.52
#